data_AF-A0A812WF80-F1
#
_entry.id   AF-A0A812WF80-F1
#
_cell.length_a   1.000
_cell.length_b   1.000
_cell.length_c   1.000
_cell.angle_alpha   90.00
_cell.angle_beta   90.00
_cell.angle_gamma   90.00
#
_symmetry.space_group_name_H-M   'P 1'
#
loop_
_entity.id
_entity.type
_entity.pdbx_description
1 polymer ?
#
loop_
_entity_poly.entity_id
_entity_poly.type
_entity_poly.pdbx_seq_one_letter_code
_entity_poly.pdbx_strand_id
1 'polypeptide(L)'
;MKKHPVVPEPRSEPDELPDPEIPNGRGADPAVFGASGLDDSLNSGIAAQKDQMSDIGMIRQLLSRKVTWVVVTVLVVSLCYALTRPVVCSSLEKCELSHQGSAELAPYSRYIASALTAVLLHELVSVVLTHRTARKAIHLIPNIRESLLPSALLCTTFAVLLVENMVFFIGHKTWFAHAASVGREDLDGLPVYTVFYAEWLINVPILLILAGTCALGRPGPEVAEPLVITNVYMVFAWSANFIPSVPMRYTVVCVSFLMYFRASRDMIVWVKRWKQENPECHILGRPLLAIMLIIVFGVYGLVYLGRLEGIVPWRGERLFFLTMNFTTKLCASMALAGIRSSEFQEVLLAMLANTQTSFKRALNYEDVPLLRD
;
A
#
# COMPACT_ATOMS: atom_id res chain seq x y z
N MET A 1 6.19 31.49 -20.30
CA MET A 1 6.40 30.76 -21.57
C MET A 1 6.14 29.28 -21.33
N LYS A 2 5.01 28.74 -21.83
CA LYS A 2 4.71 27.30 -21.79
C LYS A 2 5.58 26.62 -22.85
N LYS A 3 6.54 25.78 -22.45
CA LYS A 3 7.23 24.89 -23.38
C LYS A 3 6.22 23.85 -23.87
N HIS A 4 5.97 23.82 -25.17
CA HIS A 4 5.21 22.74 -25.78
C HIS A 4 5.96 21.41 -25.55
N PRO A 5 5.24 20.30 -25.30
CA PRO A 5 5.87 18.98 -25.26
C PRO A 5 6.54 18.72 -26.61
N VAL A 6 7.84 18.46 -26.56
CA VAL A 6 8.63 18.03 -27.72
C VAL A 6 8.17 16.61 -28.03
N VAL A 7 7.38 16.47 -29.09
CA VAL A 7 7.06 15.16 -29.66
C VAL A 7 8.37 14.59 -30.20
N PRO A 8 8.82 13.40 -29.75
CA PRO A 8 9.99 12.77 -30.33
C PRO A 8 9.74 12.54 -31.81
N GLU A 9 10.59 13.10 -32.67
CA GLU A 9 10.57 12.77 -34.09
C GLU A 9 10.74 11.25 -34.24
N PRO A 10 9.94 10.59 -35.09
CA PRO A 10 10.14 9.19 -35.40
C PRO A 10 11.55 9.04 -35.98
N ARG A 11 12.40 8.29 -35.28
CA ARG A 11 13.69 7.84 -35.82
C ARG A 11 13.38 7.10 -37.12
N SER A 12 13.82 7.67 -38.24
CA SER A 12 13.96 6.94 -39.49
C SER A 12 14.82 5.71 -39.21
N GLU A 13 14.27 4.53 -39.46
CA GLU A 13 15.08 3.31 -39.54
C GLU A 13 16.20 3.57 -40.56
N PRO A 14 17.46 3.22 -40.24
CA PRO A 14 18.52 3.29 -41.23
C PRO A 14 18.18 2.31 -42.35
N ASP A 15 18.02 2.85 -43.56
CA ASP A 15 18.03 2.08 -44.80
C ASP A 15 19.29 1.22 -44.84
N GLU A 16 19.07 -0.07 -45.11
CA GLU A 16 19.99 -1.03 -45.71
C GLU A 16 21.42 -1.06 -45.12
N LEU A 17 21.70 -2.12 -44.35
CA LEU A 17 23.09 -2.54 -44.12
C LEU A 17 23.75 -2.81 -45.49
N PRO A 18 24.91 -2.22 -45.78
CA PRO A 18 25.67 -2.57 -46.97
C PRO A 18 26.12 -4.04 -46.88
N ASP A 19 25.96 -4.76 -48.00
CA ASP A 19 26.48 -6.10 -48.15
C ASP A 19 27.99 -6.14 -47.87
N PRO A 20 28.49 -7.16 -47.15
CA PRO A 20 29.90 -7.29 -46.86
C PRO A 20 30.71 -7.53 -48.15
N GLU A 21 31.65 -6.62 -48.44
CA GLU A 21 32.65 -6.81 -49.47
C GLU A 21 33.49 -8.08 -49.19
N ILE A 22 33.41 -9.04 -50.11
CA ILE A 22 34.24 -10.24 -50.13
C ILE A 22 35.63 -9.86 -50.66
N PRO A 23 36.71 -9.97 -49.87
CA PRO A 23 38.06 -9.76 -50.38
C PRO A 23 38.48 -10.96 -51.23
N ASN A 24 38.64 -10.75 -52.53
CA ASN A 24 39.35 -11.66 -53.41
C ASN A 24 40.86 -11.58 -53.13
N GLY A 25 41.42 -12.59 -52.46
CA GLY A 25 42.87 -12.67 -52.20
C GLY A 25 43.33 -14.10 -51.90
N ARG A 26 43.95 -14.72 -52.91
CA ARG A 26 44.55 -16.08 -52.97
C ARG A 26 45.50 -16.43 -51.81
N GLY A 27 45.48 -17.70 -51.39
CA GLY A 27 46.70 -18.38 -50.91
C GLY A 27 46.54 -19.55 -49.91
N ALA A 28 46.24 -20.75 -50.43
CA ALA A 28 46.70 -22.10 -50.01
C ALA A 28 46.50 -22.69 -48.58
N ASP A 29 45.88 -23.89 -48.59
CA ASP A 29 46.04 -25.11 -47.75
C ASP A 29 45.41 -25.19 -46.32
N PRO A 30 45.10 -26.41 -45.79
CA PRO A 30 43.92 -27.20 -46.16
C PRO A 30 43.05 -27.63 -44.96
N ALA A 31 41.78 -27.91 -45.27
CA ALA A 31 40.87 -28.87 -44.63
C ALA A 31 40.88 -29.04 -43.09
N VAL A 32 39.88 -28.44 -42.42
CA VAL A 32 39.22 -29.07 -41.27
C VAL A 32 37.70 -29.01 -41.48
N PHE A 33 37.13 -30.19 -41.65
CA PHE A 33 35.70 -30.48 -41.72
C PHE A 33 35.03 -30.28 -40.35
N GLY A 34 33.81 -29.72 -40.34
CA GLY A 34 32.73 -30.29 -39.53
C GLY A 34 32.04 -29.40 -38.50
N ALA A 35 30.74 -29.19 -38.76
CA ALA A 35 29.64 -28.97 -37.81
C ALA A 35 29.51 -27.60 -37.13
N SER A 36 29.08 -26.60 -37.90
CA SER A 36 28.37 -25.43 -37.40
C SER A 36 26.92 -25.47 -37.92
N GLY A 37 25.94 -25.50 -37.02
CA GLY A 37 24.55 -25.21 -37.39
C GLY A 37 23.49 -26.14 -36.79
N LEU A 38 23.48 -26.33 -35.47
CA LEU A 38 22.30 -26.86 -34.77
C LEU A 38 22.19 -26.50 -33.27
N ASP A 39 23.17 -25.78 -32.69
CA ASP A 39 23.17 -25.48 -31.25
C ASP A 39 22.54 -24.14 -30.84
N ASP A 40 22.26 -23.22 -31.78
CA ASP A 40 21.69 -21.90 -31.44
C ASP A 40 20.17 -21.92 -31.22
N SER A 41 19.47 -22.99 -31.59
CA SER A 41 18.04 -23.15 -31.30
C SER A 41 17.75 -23.87 -29.96
N LEU A 42 18.74 -24.54 -29.36
CA LEU A 42 18.60 -25.20 -28.06
C LEU A 42 18.90 -24.24 -26.88
N ASN A 43 19.76 -23.24 -27.09
CA ASN A 43 20.15 -22.29 -26.03
C ASN A 43 19.11 -21.17 -25.78
N SER A 44 18.24 -20.85 -26.74
CA SER A 44 17.15 -19.88 -26.53
C SER A 44 16.02 -20.45 -25.68
N GLY A 45 15.79 -21.77 -25.72
CA GLY A 45 14.85 -22.47 -24.85
C GLY A 45 15.31 -22.55 -23.39
N ILE A 46 16.62 -22.68 -23.15
CA ILE A 46 17.20 -22.76 -21.79
C ILE A 46 17.20 -21.39 -21.10
N ALA A 47 17.38 -20.28 -21.85
CA ALA A 47 17.27 -18.93 -21.30
C ALA A 47 15.83 -18.57 -20.89
N ALA A 48 14.84 -18.91 -21.74
CA ALA A 48 13.43 -18.69 -21.42
C ALA A 48 12.93 -19.58 -20.25
N GLN A 49 13.49 -20.79 -20.10
CA GLN A 49 13.18 -21.68 -18.98
C GLN A 49 13.83 -21.22 -17.65
N LYS A 50 14.95 -20.48 -17.71
CA LYS A 50 15.62 -19.91 -16.53
C LYS A 50 14.85 -18.71 -15.94
N ASP A 51 14.18 -17.92 -16.79
CA ASP A 51 13.29 -16.84 -16.34
C ASP A 51 11.98 -17.38 -15.73
N GLN A 52 11.43 -18.48 -16.25
CA GLN A 52 10.23 -19.09 -15.67
C GLN A 52 10.46 -19.71 -14.26
N MET A 53 11.69 -20.16 -13.97
CA MET A 53 12.06 -20.68 -12.64
C MET A 53 12.32 -19.56 -11.61
N SER A 54 12.60 -18.34 -12.07
CA SER A 54 12.74 -17.13 -11.23
C SER A 54 11.38 -16.68 -10.67
N ASP A 55 10.32 -16.75 -11.48
CA ASP A 55 8.98 -16.28 -11.10
C ASP A 55 8.35 -17.11 -9.97
N ILE A 56 8.54 -18.44 -9.97
CA ILE A 56 8.03 -19.32 -8.90
C ILE A 56 8.79 -19.07 -7.59
N GLY A 57 10.11 -18.82 -7.65
CA GLY A 57 10.93 -18.45 -6.50
C GLY A 57 10.54 -17.09 -5.91
N MET A 58 10.24 -16.11 -6.76
CA MET A 58 9.80 -14.78 -6.36
C MET A 58 8.40 -14.83 -5.72
N ILE A 59 7.45 -15.55 -6.29
CA ILE A 59 6.10 -15.73 -5.72
C ILE A 59 6.18 -16.43 -4.35
N ARG A 60 7.05 -17.45 -4.20
CA ARG A 60 7.25 -18.14 -2.92
C ARG A 60 7.92 -17.23 -1.88
N GLN A 61 8.88 -16.40 -2.27
CA GLN A 61 9.47 -15.39 -1.38
C GLN A 61 8.46 -14.30 -0.99
N LEU A 62 7.61 -13.86 -1.92
CA LEU A 62 6.55 -12.89 -1.65
C LEU A 62 5.48 -13.47 -0.73
N LEU A 63 5.09 -14.74 -0.92
CA LEU A 63 4.14 -15.45 -0.05
C LEU A 63 4.73 -15.73 1.34
N SER A 64 5.98 -16.18 1.44
CA SER A 64 6.61 -16.43 2.75
C SER A 64 6.76 -15.13 3.56
N ARG A 65 7.02 -14.00 2.89
CA ARG A 65 7.11 -12.67 3.52
C ARG A 65 5.75 -12.12 3.93
N LYS A 66 4.69 -12.38 3.16
CA LYS A 66 3.30 -12.07 3.56
C LYS A 66 2.87 -12.82 4.81
N VAL A 67 3.28 -14.08 4.95
CA VAL A 67 2.99 -14.85 6.18
C VAL A 67 3.83 -14.35 7.36
N THR A 68 5.08 -13.93 7.10
CA THR A 68 6.00 -13.48 8.16
C THR A 68 5.43 -12.32 8.98
N TRP A 69 4.91 -11.26 8.35
CA TRP A 69 4.40 -10.12 9.12
C TRP A 69 3.15 -10.47 9.93
N VAL A 70 2.25 -11.31 9.40
CA VAL A 70 1.07 -11.78 10.14
C VAL A 70 1.50 -12.58 11.37
N VAL A 71 2.44 -13.52 11.19
CA VAL A 71 2.98 -14.35 12.27
C VAL A 71 3.67 -13.48 13.33
N VAL A 72 4.51 -12.52 12.93
CA VAL A 72 5.16 -11.59 13.86
C VAL A 72 4.11 -10.76 14.62
N THR A 73 3.11 -10.21 13.94
CA THR A 73 2.03 -9.45 14.59
C THR A 73 1.29 -10.31 15.61
N VAL A 74 0.88 -11.53 15.23
CA VAL A 74 0.16 -12.44 16.15
C VAL A 74 1.02 -12.78 17.36
N LEU A 75 2.29 -13.15 17.15
CA LEU A 75 3.21 -13.48 18.24
C LEU A 75 3.41 -12.29 19.19
N VAL A 76 3.62 -11.08 18.65
CA VAL A 76 3.80 -9.88 19.47
C VAL A 76 2.53 -9.51 20.22
N VAL A 77 1.36 -9.57 19.58
CA VAL A 77 0.06 -9.35 20.24
C VAL A 77 -0.15 -10.37 21.36
N SER A 78 0.06 -11.66 21.10
CA SER A 78 -0.10 -12.72 22.11
C SER A 78 0.86 -12.55 23.28
N LEU A 79 2.14 -12.26 23.00
CA LEU A 79 3.14 -12.03 24.04
C LEU A 79 2.79 -10.81 24.89
N CYS A 80 2.48 -9.68 24.25
CA CYS A 80 2.07 -8.46 24.94
C CYS A 80 0.81 -8.67 25.77
N TYR A 81 -0.21 -9.33 25.21
CA TYR A 81 -1.45 -9.65 25.93
C TYR A 81 -1.19 -10.54 27.16
N ALA A 82 -0.33 -11.56 27.03
CA ALA A 82 0.03 -12.45 28.13
C ALA A 82 0.82 -11.73 29.24
N LEU A 83 1.69 -10.78 28.87
CA LEU A 83 2.51 -10.01 29.80
C LEU A 83 1.71 -8.92 30.51
N THR A 84 0.85 -8.18 29.80
CA THR A 84 0.12 -7.04 30.37
C THR A 84 -1.21 -7.42 30.99
N ARG A 85 -1.81 -8.55 30.58
CA ARG A 85 -3.09 -9.09 31.09
C ARG A 85 -4.19 -8.00 31.16
N PRO A 86 -4.53 -7.37 30.03
CA PRO A 86 -5.46 -6.26 30.03
C PRO A 86 -6.83 -6.71 30.51
N VAL A 87 -7.44 -5.93 31.41
CA VAL A 87 -8.76 -6.22 31.99
C VAL A 87 -9.84 -5.60 31.11
N VAL A 88 -10.85 -6.37 30.72
CA VAL A 88 -11.95 -5.88 29.87
C VAL A 88 -12.76 -4.82 30.62
N CYS A 89 -13.08 -3.71 29.96
CA CYS A 89 -13.74 -2.55 30.56
C CYS A 89 -15.08 -2.91 31.22
N SER A 90 -15.84 -3.84 30.63
CA SER A 90 -17.13 -4.30 31.15
C SER A 90 -17.05 -5.04 32.50
N SER A 91 -15.84 -5.42 32.93
CA SER A 91 -15.62 -6.05 34.24
C SER A 91 -15.27 -5.05 35.35
N LEU A 92 -15.05 -3.78 35.00
CA LEU A 92 -14.68 -2.72 35.94
C LEU A 92 -15.69 -1.57 35.87
N GLU A 93 -16.43 -1.37 36.97
CA GLU A 93 -17.52 -0.39 37.04
C GLU A 93 -17.07 1.04 36.66
N LYS A 94 -15.90 1.49 37.17
CA LYS A 94 -15.34 2.82 36.82
C LYS A 94 -15.14 2.98 35.30
N CYS A 95 -14.67 1.94 34.62
CA CYS A 95 -14.42 1.95 33.18
C CYS A 95 -15.73 1.97 32.40
N GLU A 96 -16.67 1.10 32.78
CA GLU A 96 -17.99 0.98 32.17
C GLU A 96 -18.79 2.28 32.30
N LEU A 97 -18.83 2.88 33.50
CA LEU A 97 -19.50 4.17 33.74
C LEU A 97 -18.88 5.29 32.91
N SER A 98 -17.54 5.32 32.82
CA SER A 98 -16.83 6.28 31.97
C SER A 98 -17.25 6.11 30.50
N HIS A 99 -17.31 4.88 30.00
CA HIS A 99 -17.78 4.61 28.64
C HIS A 99 -19.23 5.03 28.41
N GLN A 100 -20.14 4.72 29.34
CA GLN A 100 -21.55 5.11 29.24
C GLN A 100 -21.70 6.63 29.18
N GLY A 101 -20.83 7.39 29.88
CA GLY A 101 -20.74 8.85 29.76
C GLY A 101 -20.35 9.37 28.37
N SER A 102 -19.92 8.50 27.45
CA SER A 102 -19.66 8.82 26.04
C SER A 102 -20.69 8.26 25.06
N ALA A 103 -21.87 7.84 25.54
CA ALA A 103 -22.98 7.40 24.69
C ALA A 103 -23.42 8.45 23.65
N GLU A 104 -23.20 9.73 23.94
CA GLU A 104 -23.41 10.85 23.01
C GLU A 104 -22.55 10.80 21.73
N LEU A 105 -21.48 10.00 21.69
CA LEU A 105 -20.68 9.79 20.48
C LEU A 105 -21.26 8.67 19.57
N ALA A 106 -22.26 7.93 20.03
CA ALA A 106 -22.88 6.87 19.24
C ALA A 106 -23.57 7.41 17.96
N PRO A 107 -24.33 8.53 17.98
CA PRO A 107 -24.85 9.15 16.77
C PRO A 107 -23.76 9.51 15.76
N TYR A 108 -22.61 10.00 16.23
CA TYR A 108 -21.48 10.33 15.35
C TYR A 108 -20.92 9.08 14.66
N SER A 109 -20.78 7.98 15.39
CA SER A 109 -20.37 6.68 14.82
C SER A 109 -21.38 6.15 13.79
N ARG A 110 -22.69 6.41 13.97
CA ARG A 110 -23.74 6.05 12.99
C ARG A 110 -23.60 6.84 11.69
N TYR A 111 -23.34 8.14 11.77
CA TYR A 111 -23.12 8.96 10.57
C TYR A 111 -21.86 8.53 9.81
N ILE A 112 -20.79 8.19 10.53
CA ILE A 112 -19.57 7.63 9.90
C ILE A 112 -19.88 6.28 9.25
N ALA A 113 -20.59 5.38 9.95
CA ALA A 113 -20.95 4.07 9.41
C ALA A 113 -21.82 4.16 8.14
N SER A 114 -22.77 5.10 8.08
CA SER A 114 -23.59 5.30 6.87
C SER A 114 -22.76 5.84 5.70
N ALA A 115 -21.88 6.82 5.95
CA ALA A 115 -20.95 7.33 4.94
C ALA A 115 -20.00 6.23 4.45
N LEU A 116 -19.44 5.42 5.36
CA LEU A 116 -18.58 4.28 5.03
C LEU A 116 -19.31 3.22 4.21
N THR A 117 -20.59 2.97 4.50
CA THR A 117 -21.40 2.03 3.72
C THR A 117 -21.54 2.51 2.27
N ALA A 118 -21.82 3.80 2.05
CA ALA A 118 -21.91 4.37 0.71
C ALA A 118 -20.57 4.28 -0.05
N VAL A 119 -19.46 4.64 0.61
CA VAL A 119 -18.11 4.57 0.01
C VAL A 119 -17.69 3.12 -0.26
N LEU A 120 -17.98 2.20 0.65
CA LEU A 120 -17.71 0.77 0.49
C LEU A 120 -18.48 0.19 -0.70
N LEU A 121 -19.77 0.50 -0.83
CA LEU A 121 -20.58 0.06 -1.96
C LEU A 121 -20.05 0.62 -3.27
N HIS A 122 -19.66 1.90 -3.29
CA HIS A 122 -19.04 2.51 -4.46
C HIS A 122 -17.76 1.77 -4.89
N GLU A 123 -16.82 1.56 -3.96
CA GLU A 123 -15.57 0.82 -4.26
C GLU A 123 -15.84 -0.63 -4.64
N LEU A 124 -16.80 -1.31 -4.00
CA LEU A 124 -17.18 -2.68 -4.35
C LEU A 124 -17.71 -2.77 -5.78
N VAL A 125 -18.58 -1.84 -6.18
CA VAL A 125 -19.06 -1.74 -7.56
C VAL A 125 -17.90 -1.48 -8.51
N SER A 126 -16.97 -0.57 -8.17
CA SER A 126 -15.75 -0.35 -8.97
C SER A 126 -14.92 -1.63 -9.11
N VAL A 127 -14.67 -2.38 -8.03
CA VAL A 127 -13.95 -3.67 -8.09
C VAL A 127 -14.66 -4.65 -9.02
N VAL A 128 -15.98 -4.81 -8.87
CA VAL A 128 -16.75 -5.76 -9.67
C VAL A 128 -16.74 -5.38 -11.16
N LEU A 129 -16.91 -4.11 -11.48
CA LEU A 129 -16.87 -3.61 -12.86
C LEU A 129 -15.48 -3.77 -13.46
N THR A 130 -14.43 -3.31 -12.76
CA THR A 130 -13.05 -3.48 -13.23
C THR A 130 -12.69 -4.94 -13.38
N HIS A 131 -13.13 -5.82 -12.47
CA HIS A 131 -12.87 -7.26 -12.58
C HIS A 131 -13.57 -7.88 -13.80
N ARG A 132 -14.82 -7.52 -14.07
CA ARG A 132 -15.56 -8.00 -15.26
C ARG A 132 -14.92 -7.54 -16.57
N THR A 133 -14.49 -6.28 -16.63
CA THR A 133 -13.79 -5.71 -17.80
C THR A 133 -12.41 -6.35 -17.95
N ALA A 134 -11.65 -6.44 -16.86
CA ALA A 134 -10.34 -7.08 -16.79
C ALA A 134 -10.40 -8.53 -17.29
N ARG A 135 -11.41 -9.31 -16.87
CA ARG A 135 -11.55 -10.71 -17.28
C ARG A 135 -11.67 -10.88 -18.79
N LYS A 136 -12.29 -9.93 -19.50
CA LYS A 136 -12.39 -9.95 -20.97
C LYS A 136 -11.08 -9.50 -21.64
N ALA A 137 -10.36 -8.57 -21.02
CA ALA A 137 -9.13 -7.98 -21.56
C ALA A 137 -7.84 -8.67 -21.07
N ILE A 138 -7.92 -9.68 -20.20
CA ILE A 138 -6.76 -10.25 -19.51
C ILE A 138 -5.75 -10.89 -20.47
N HIS A 139 -6.22 -11.37 -21.62
CA HIS A 139 -5.37 -11.95 -22.67
C HIS A 139 -4.68 -10.88 -23.51
N LEU A 140 -5.14 -9.63 -23.48
CA LEU A 140 -4.63 -8.54 -24.31
C LEU A 140 -3.65 -7.63 -23.56
N ILE A 141 -3.86 -7.44 -22.25
CA ILE A 141 -3.07 -6.48 -21.46
C ILE A 141 -2.45 -7.21 -20.26
N PRO A 142 -1.15 -7.56 -20.33
CA PRO A 142 -0.44 -8.03 -19.14
C PRO A 142 -0.50 -6.94 -18.05
N ASN A 143 -0.58 -7.36 -16.79
CA ASN A 143 -0.66 -6.50 -15.59
C ASN A 143 -2.03 -5.88 -15.24
N ILE A 144 -3.10 -6.19 -15.98
CA ILE A 144 -4.46 -5.75 -15.59
C ILE A 144 -4.84 -6.18 -14.15
N ARG A 145 -4.34 -7.32 -13.67
CA ARG A 145 -4.61 -7.82 -12.31
C ARG A 145 -4.06 -6.89 -11.23
N GLU A 146 -2.95 -6.21 -11.49
CA GLU A 146 -2.31 -5.32 -10.52
C GLU A 146 -3.16 -4.06 -10.30
N SER A 147 -3.92 -3.63 -11.31
CA SER A 147 -4.83 -2.47 -11.20
C SER A 147 -6.05 -2.73 -10.28
N LEU A 148 -6.39 -4.00 -10.02
CA LEU A 148 -7.48 -4.38 -9.09
C LEU A 148 -7.06 -4.32 -7.62
N LEU A 149 -5.76 -4.52 -7.34
CA LEU A 149 -5.26 -4.64 -5.98
C LEU A 149 -5.58 -3.40 -5.12
N PRO A 150 -5.38 -2.15 -5.57
CA PRO A 150 -5.67 -0.98 -4.74
C PRO A 150 -7.14 -0.87 -4.33
N SER A 151 -8.09 -1.11 -5.25
CA SER A 151 -9.52 -1.04 -4.91
C SER A 151 -9.95 -2.18 -3.99
N ALA A 152 -9.41 -3.39 -4.15
CA ALA A 152 -9.69 -4.49 -3.23
C ALA A 152 -9.18 -4.18 -1.80
N LEU A 153 -7.99 -3.59 -1.70
CA LEU A 153 -7.39 -3.15 -0.45
C LEU A 153 -8.18 -2.00 0.21
N LEU A 154 -8.65 -1.03 -0.57
CA LEU A 154 -9.52 0.05 -0.10
C LEU A 154 -10.88 -0.49 0.37
N CYS A 155 -11.49 -1.40 -0.38
CA CYS A 155 -12.73 -2.09 0.02
C CYS A 155 -12.55 -2.80 1.37
N THR A 156 -11.42 -3.48 1.56
CA THR A 156 -11.08 -4.11 2.85
C THR A 156 -10.93 -3.06 3.95
N THR A 157 -10.25 -1.95 3.66
CA THR A 157 -10.05 -0.84 4.62
C THR A 157 -11.38 -0.28 5.11
N PHE A 158 -12.30 0.00 4.19
CA PHE A 158 -13.64 0.51 4.51
C PHE A 158 -14.52 -0.53 5.21
N ALA A 159 -14.42 -1.81 4.86
CA ALA A 159 -15.13 -2.86 5.57
C ALA A 159 -14.69 -2.97 7.03
N VAL A 160 -13.38 -2.91 7.30
CA VAL A 160 -12.84 -2.93 8.67
C VAL A 160 -13.30 -1.70 9.46
N LEU A 161 -13.23 -0.50 8.86
CA LEU A 161 -13.74 0.73 9.50
C LEU A 161 -15.25 0.66 9.77
N LEU A 162 -16.02 0.08 8.85
CA LEU A 162 -17.46 -0.09 9.03
C LEU A 162 -17.74 -0.99 10.23
N VAL A 163 -17.01 -2.11 10.36
CA VAL A 163 -17.12 -3.01 11.51
C VAL A 163 -16.75 -2.30 12.81
N GLU A 164 -15.63 -1.56 12.85
CA GLU A 164 -15.22 -0.74 14.01
C GLU A 164 -16.35 0.21 14.45
N ASN A 165 -16.93 0.97 13.52
CA ASN A 165 -18.00 1.93 13.83
C ASN A 165 -19.31 1.24 14.22
N MET A 166 -19.61 0.08 13.64
CA MET A 166 -20.76 -0.74 14.03
C MET A 166 -20.61 -1.30 15.46
N VAL A 167 -19.40 -1.64 15.89
CA VAL A 167 -19.13 -2.08 17.28
C VAL A 167 -19.51 -0.98 18.28
N PHE A 168 -19.17 0.28 18.00
CA PHE A 168 -19.57 1.41 18.84
C PHE A 168 -21.07 1.70 18.83
N PHE A 169 -21.75 1.37 17.74
CA PHE A 169 -23.19 1.58 17.60
C PHE A 169 -24.03 0.47 18.25
N ILE A 170 -23.66 -0.80 18.03
CA ILE A 170 -24.43 -1.99 18.44
C ILE A 170 -24.00 -2.48 19.84
N GLY A 171 -22.75 -2.21 20.22
CA GLY A 171 -22.15 -2.71 21.45
C GLY A 171 -22.78 -2.10 22.70
N HIS A 172 -23.82 -2.75 23.25
CA HIS A 172 -24.37 -2.41 24.56
C HIS A 172 -23.40 -2.68 25.72
N LYS A 173 -22.40 -3.53 25.50
CA LYS A 173 -21.33 -3.85 26.47
C LYS A 173 -19.98 -3.49 25.87
N THR A 174 -19.07 -2.97 26.71
CA THR A 174 -17.74 -2.49 26.34
C THR A 174 -16.69 -3.59 26.14
N TRP A 175 -17.05 -4.72 25.54
CA TRP A 175 -16.12 -5.84 25.31
C TRP A 175 -14.94 -5.48 24.40
N PHE A 176 -15.05 -4.38 23.66
CA PHE A 176 -14.08 -3.86 22.71
C PHE A 176 -13.10 -2.83 23.32
N ALA A 177 -13.21 -2.56 24.62
CA ALA A 177 -12.33 -1.68 25.38
C ALA A 177 -11.73 -2.42 26.59
N HIS A 178 -10.53 -2.00 26.99
CA HIS A 178 -9.86 -2.49 28.20
C HIS A 178 -9.63 -1.34 29.17
N ALA A 179 -9.57 -1.64 30.46
CA ALA A 179 -9.28 -0.66 31.49
C ALA A 179 -7.78 -0.34 31.52
N ALA A 180 -7.42 0.95 31.49
CA ALA A 180 -6.04 1.39 31.67
C ALA A 180 -5.50 1.01 33.06
N SER A 181 -4.22 0.64 33.12
CA SER A 181 -3.47 0.40 34.36
C SER A 181 -2.12 1.10 34.26
N VAL A 182 -2.11 2.39 34.58
CA VAL A 182 -0.98 3.31 34.50
C VAL A 182 -0.46 3.78 35.88
N GLY A 183 -1.05 3.34 36.98
CA GLY A 183 -0.60 3.67 38.34
C GLY A 183 -0.82 5.14 38.71
N ARG A 184 -1.77 5.80 38.07
CA ARG A 184 -2.17 7.20 38.28
C ARG A 184 -3.66 7.25 38.51
N GLU A 185 -4.12 7.76 39.66
CA GLU A 185 -5.54 7.71 40.06
C GLU A 185 -6.50 8.36 39.06
N ASP A 186 -6.05 9.44 38.40
CA ASP A 186 -6.80 10.20 37.41
C ASP A 186 -6.95 9.46 36.08
N LEU A 187 -6.04 8.53 35.77
CA LEU A 187 -5.99 7.81 34.50
C LEU A 187 -6.34 6.33 34.61
N ASP A 188 -6.17 5.73 35.78
CA ASP A 188 -6.41 4.32 36.05
C ASP A 188 -7.89 3.97 35.95
N GLY A 189 -8.17 2.84 35.31
CA GLY A 189 -9.52 2.37 35.08
C GLY A 189 -10.29 3.14 34.00
N LEU A 190 -9.66 4.11 33.32
CA LEU A 190 -10.28 4.76 32.16
C LEU A 190 -10.25 3.82 30.93
N PRO A 191 -11.22 3.97 30.00
CA PRO A 191 -11.32 3.10 28.84
C PRO A 191 -10.18 3.33 27.84
N VAL A 192 -9.52 2.24 27.44
CA VAL A 192 -8.60 2.15 26.30
C VAL A 192 -9.31 1.37 25.21
N TYR A 193 -9.73 2.08 24.16
CA TYR A 193 -10.49 1.51 23.05
C TYR A 193 -9.61 0.63 22.16
N THR A 194 -9.49 -0.64 22.55
CA THR A 194 -8.63 -1.62 21.89
C THR A 194 -9.09 -1.93 20.46
N VAL A 195 -10.36 -1.70 20.15
CA VAL A 195 -10.88 -1.79 18.78
C VAL A 195 -10.13 -0.89 17.78
N PHE A 196 -9.69 0.30 18.18
CA PHE A 196 -8.89 1.17 17.30
C PHE A 196 -7.54 0.53 16.96
N TYR A 197 -6.87 -0.05 17.96
CA TYR A 197 -5.59 -0.73 17.74
C TYR A 197 -5.77 -1.99 16.88
N ALA A 198 -6.84 -2.76 17.10
CA ALA A 198 -7.16 -3.91 16.27
C ALA A 198 -7.42 -3.50 14.80
N GLU A 199 -8.14 -2.40 14.59
CA GLU A 199 -8.33 -1.83 13.26
C GLU A 199 -7.02 -1.36 12.64
N TRP A 200 -6.18 -0.65 13.39
CA TRP A 200 -4.87 -0.17 12.92
C TRP A 200 -3.95 -1.32 12.50
N LEU A 201 -3.93 -2.43 13.22
CA LEU A 201 -3.14 -3.63 12.86
C LEU A 201 -3.53 -4.26 11.52
N ILE A 202 -4.70 -3.92 10.97
CA ILE A 202 -5.14 -4.36 9.65
C ILE A 202 -4.97 -3.22 8.63
N ASN A 203 -5.52 -2.05 8.93
CA ASN A 203 -5.62 -0.97 7.95
C ASN A 203 -4.31 -0.21 7.75
N VAL A 204 -3.46 -0.05 8.77
CA VAL A 204 -2.17 0.62 8.60
C VAL A 204 -1.24 -0.15 7.65
N PRO A 205 -1.07 -1.48 7.78
CA PRO A 205 -0.36 -2.28 6.78
C PRO A 205 -0.90 -2.11 5.35
N ILE A 206 -2.23 -2.08 5.20
CA ILE A 206 -2.88 -1.87 3.90
C ILE A 206 -2.51 -0.49 3.33
N LEU A 207 -2.60 0.56 4.14
CA LEU A 207 -2.23 1.92 3.73
C LEU A 207 -0.75 2.04 3.34
N LEU A 208 0.15 1.35 4.05
CA LEU A 208 1.57 1.31 3.71
C LEU A 208 1.83 0.58 2.39
N ILE A 209 1.11 -0.51 2.10
CA ILE A 209 1.18 -1.21 0.81
C ILE A 209 0.66 -0.31 -0.32
N LEU A 210 -0.46 0.38 -0.09
CA LEU A 210 -1.02 1.31 -1.06
C LEU A 210 -0.07 2.48 -1.34
N ALA A 211 0.59 3.05 -0.31
CA ALA A 211 1.53 4.15 -0.47
C ALA A 211 2.87 3.72 -1.08
N GLY A 212 3.46 2.63 -0.57
CA GLY A 212 4.76 2.16 -1.00
C GLY A 212 4.69 1.46 -2.36
N THR A 213 3.91 0.39 -2.46
CA THR A 213 3.86 -0.44 -3.67
C THR A 213 2.96 0.18 -4.73
N CYS A 214 1.71 0.53 -4.40
CA CYS A 214 0.76 0.97 -5.44
C CYS A 214 1.02 2.40 -5.90
N ALA A 215 1.27 3.36 -5.00
CA ALA A 215 1.47 4.76 -5.39
C ALA A 215 2.90 5.01 -5.88
N LEU A 216 3.92 4.51 -5.18
CA LEU A 216 5.34 4.79 -5.46
C LEU A 216 6.09 3.68 -6.21
N GLY A 217 5.45 2.56 -6.53
CA GLY A 217 6.09 1.45 -7.24
C GLY A 217 7.25 0.81 -6.48
N ARG A 218 7.30 0.93 -5.14
CA ARG A 218 8.40 0.35 -4.35
C ARG A 218 8.29 -1.17 -4.29
N PRO A 219 9.42 -1.90 -4.35
CA PRO A 219 9.42 -3.35 -4.29
C PRO A 219 8.91 -3.83 -2.92
N GLY A 220 8.13 -4.90 -2.92
CA GLY A 220 7.52 -5.47 -1.70
C GLY A 220 8.48 -5.70 -0.52
N PRO A 221 9.73 -6.17 -0.73
CA PRO A 221 10.73 -6.28 0.33
C PRO A 221 11.04 -4.97 1.06
N GLU A 222 11.11 -3.86 0.33
CA GLU A 222 11.39 -2.53 0.88
C GLU A 222 10.18 -2.00 1.66
N VAL A 223 8.97 -2.39 1.26
CA VAL A 223 7.71 -2.03 1.94
C VAL A 223 7.46 -2.86 3.19
N ALA A 224 7.88 -4.13 3.19
CA ALA A 224 7.61 -5.07 4.26
C ALA A 224 8.30 -4.70 5.59
N GLU A 225 9.52 -4.15 5.56
CA GLU A 225 10.26 -3.80 6.78
C GLU A 225 9.53 -2.75 7.64
N PRO A 226 9.21 -1.54 7.14
CA PRO A 226 8.49 -0.56 7.95
C PRO A 226 7.06 -0.99 8.28
N LEU A 227 6.43 -1.86 7.48
CA LEU A 227 5.14 -2.48 7.83
C LEU A 227 5.24 -3.30 9.11
N VAL A 228 6.23 -4.21 9.20
CA VAL A 228 6.44 -5.05 10.39
C VAL A 228 6.79 -4.16 11.59
N ILE A 229 7.73 -3.23 11.42
CA ILE A 229 8.12 -2.28 12.48
C ILE A 229 6.90 -1.50 12.98
N THR A 230 6.03 -1.08 12.07
CA THR A 230 4.80 -0.33 12.39
C THR A 230 3.82 -1.14 13.23
N ASN A 231 3.54 -2.39 12.85
CA ASN A 231 2.69 -3.25 13.66
C ASN A 231 3.26 -3.49 15.06
N VAL A 232 4.57 -3.77 15.16
CA VAL A 232 5.20 -4.04 16.47
C VAL A 232 5.12 -2.82 17.38
N TYR A 233 5.46 -1.62 16.90
CA TYR A 233 5.41 -0.44 17.77
C TYR A 233 3.98 -0.05 18.15
N MET A 234 2.98 -0.32 17.30
CA MET A 234 1.56 -0.07 17.65
C MET A 234 1.11 -0.99 18.79
N VAL A 235 1.52 -2.26 18.78
CA VAL A 235 1.24 -3.19 19.90
C VAL A 235 1.97 -2.75 21.17
N PHE A 236 3.21 -2.27 21.06
CA PHE A 236 3.93 -1.73 22.22
C PHE A 236 3.25 -0.49 22.80
N ALA A 237 2.81 0.44 21.93
CA ALA A 237 2.04 1.61 22.35
C ALA A 237 0.71 1.22 23.01
N TRP A 238 -0.02 0.24 22.46
CA TRP A 238 -1.21 -0.33 23.10
C TRP A 238 -0.88 -0.89 24.49
N SER A 239 0.17 -1.73 24.57
CA SER A 239 0.59 -2.42 25.80
C SER A 239 0.97 -1.48 26.92
N ALA A 240 1.60 -0.36 26.59
CA ALA A 240 2.03 0.64 27.56
C ALA A 240 0.88 1.24 28.39
N ASN A 241 -0.37 1.20 27.90
CA ASN A 241 -1.55 1.61 28.67
C ASN A 241 -1.89 0.69 29.86
N PHE A 242 -1.29 -0.49 29.90
CA PHE A 242 -1.55 -1.53 30.91
C PHE A 242 -0.31 -1.82 31.78
N ILE A 243 0.71 -0.96 31.71
CA ILE A 243 1.93 -1.09 32.50
C ILE A 243 1.86 -0.11 33.69
N PRO A 244 1.68 -0.60 34.93
CA PRO A 244 1.58 0.26 36.11
C PRO A 244 2.93 0.88 36.48
N SER A 245 4.05 0.19 36.19
CA SER A 245 5.39 0.69 36.43
C SER A 245 5.74 1.83 35.46
N VAL A 246 5.81 3.06 35.98
CA VAL A 246 6.17 4.28 35.25
C VAL A 246 7.44 4.13 34.41
N PRO A 247 8.61 3.73 34.96
CA PRO A 247 9.83 3.63 34.16
C PRO A 247 9.72 2.60 33.03
N MET A 248 9.08 1.46 33.29
CA MET A 248 8.86 0.43 32.27
C MET A 248 7.92 0.93 31.17
N ARG A 249 6.82 1.61 31.55
CA ARG A 249 5.87 2.20 30.60
C ARG A 249 6.57 3.18 29.66
N TYR A 250 7.30 4.15 30.20
CA TYR A 250 8.00 5.14 29.37
C TYR A 250 9.12 4.50 28.55
N THR A 251 9.78 3.45 29.05
CA THR A 251 10.75 2.69 28.25
C THR A 251 10.07 2.08 27.01
N VAL A 252 8.92 1.42 27.18
CA VAL A 252 8.15 0.84 26.06
C VAL A 252 7.68 1.94 25.11
N VAL A 253 7.19 3.07 25.62
CA VAL A 253 6.80 4.24 24.80
C VAL A 253 8.00 4.77 24.00
N CYS A 254 9.15 4.98 24.63
CA CYS A 254 10.37 5.43 23.96
C CYS A 254 10.80 4.47 22.84
N VAL A 255 10.78 3.15 23.11
CA VAL A 255 11.07 2.13 22.09
C VAL A 255 10.08 2.25 20.92
N SER A 256 8.78 2.43 21.19
CA SER A 256 7.78 2.62 20.13
C SER A 256 8.08 3.85 19.26
N PHE A 257 8.46 4.98 19.87
CA PHE A 257 8.81 6.19 19.12
C PHE A 257 10.09 6.01 18.29
N LEU A 258 11.12 5.34 18.82
CA LEU A 258 12.32 5.00 18.05
C LEU A 258 11.99 4.15 16.82
N MET A 259 11.10 3.16 16.98
CA MET A 259 10.61 2.33 15.89
C MET A 259 9.78 3.15 14.87
N TYR A 260 8.94 4.07 15.33
CA TYR A 260 8.23 5.01 14.46
C TYR A 260 9.19 5.89 13.63
N PHE A 261 10.22 6.47 14.25
CA PHE A 261 11.22 7.28 13.51
C PHE A 261 12.00 6.42 12.51
N ARG A 262 12.36 5.18 12.89
CA ARG A 262 13.00 4.20 12.00
C ARG A 262 12.14 3.88 10.78
N ALA A 263 10.84 3.62 10.97
CA ALA A 263 9.90 3.34 9.89
C ALA A 263 9.65 4.57 9.00
N SER A 264 9.47 5.73 9.61
CA SER A 264 9.27 7.01 8.90
C SER A 264 10.48 7.37 8.03
N ARG A 265 11.71 7.11 8.52
CA ARG A 265 12.93 7.29 7.74
C ARG A 265 12.90 6.45 6.46
N ASP A 266 12.48 5.19 6.55
CA ASP A 266 12.40 4.32 5.37
C ASP A 266 11.37 4.81 4.36
N MET A 267 10.21 5.26 4.84
CA MET A 267 9.19 5.88 3.99
C MET A 267 9.70 7.15 3.30
N ILE A 268 10.54 7.96 3.96
CA ILE A 268 11.19 9.12 3.33
C ILE A 268 12.18 8.67 2.26
N VAL A 269 12.91 7.57 2.48
CA VAL A 269 13.80 7.00 1.47
C VAL A 269 13.02 6.53 0.24
N TRP A 270 11.82 5.97 0.41
CA TRP A 270 10.93 5.63 -0.71
C TRP A 270 10.63 6.83 -1.60
N VAL A 271 10.24 7.93 -0.97
CA VAL A 271 9.91 9.18 -1.65
C VAL A 271 11.13 9.76 -2.37
N LYS A 272 12.30 9.74 -1.72
CA LYS A 272 13.55 10.23 -2.33
C LYS A 272 13.93 9.42 -3.56
N ARG A 273 13.91 8.08 -3.47
CA ARG A 273 14.22 7.19 -4.59
C ARG A 273 13.22 7.35 -5.74
N TRP A 274 11.92 7.41 -5.43
CA TRP A 274 10.91 7.68 -6.43
C TRP A 274 11.14 9.00 -7.16
N LYS A 275 11.54 10.07 -6.45
CA LYS A 275 11.83 11.36 -7.06
C LYS A 275 13.09 11.34 -7.93
N GLN A 276 14.09 10.54 -7.58
CA GLN A 276 15.29 10.33 -8.39
C GLN A 276 14.97 9.61 -9.69
N GLU A 277 14.10 8.60 -9.63
CA GLU A 277 13.64 7.84 -10.80
C GLU A 277 12.67 8.65 -11.69
N ASN A 278 11.96 9.62 -11.12
CA ASN A 278 10.93 10.42 -11.80
C ASN A 278 11.17 11.94 -11.63
N PRO A 279 12.25 12.49 -12.21
CA PRO A 279 12.65 13.88 -11.99
C PRO A 279 11.60 14.88 -12.49
N GLU A 280 10.87 14.55 -13.56
CA GLU A 280 9.87 15.44 -14.17
C GLU A 280 8.53 15.48 -13.42
N CYS A 281 8.23 14.46 -12.62
CA CYS A 281 6.96 14.39 -11.90
C CYS A 281 6.93 15.33 -10.68
N HIS A 282 5.79 15.99 -10.46
CA HIS A 282 5.58 16.86 -9.30
C HIS A 282 5.42 16.06 -7.99
N ILE A 283 5.92 16.62 -6.88
CA ILE A 283 5.87 16.00 -5.54
C ILE A 283 4.43 15.92 -5.00
N LEU A 284 3.54 16.82 -5.43
CA LEU A 284 2.15 16.95 -4.96
C LEU A 284 1.22 15.78 -5.35
N GLY A 285 1.74 14.75 -6.04
CA GLY A 285 0.99 13.55 -6.43
C GLY A 285 1.29 12.34 -5.52
N ARG A 286 1.88 11.30 -6.11
CA ARG A 286 2.13 10.00 -5.46
C ARG A 286 2.91 10.08 -4.13
N PRO A 287 3.99 10.88 -3.98
CA PRO A 287 4.73 11.00 -2.72
C PRO A 287 3.93 11.57 -1.57
N LEU A 288 2.92 12.38 -1.86
CA LEU A 288 2.11 13.03 -0.85
C LEU A 288 1.44 12.02 0.07
N LEU A 289 1.03 10.86 -0.44
CA LEU A 289 0.37 9.82 0.36
C LEU A 289 1.32 9.27 1.44
N ALA A 290 2.57 8.97 1.09
CA ALA A 290 3.55 8.48 2.06
C ALA A 290 3.91 9.57 3.11
N ILE A 291 4.11 10.81 2.68
CA ILE A 291 4.39 11.94 3.58
C ILE A 291 3.20 12.20 4.52
N MET A 292 1.98 12.18 4.00
CA MET A 292 0.75 12.35 4.78
C MET A 292 0.65 11.25 5.85
N LEU A 293 0.93 9.99 5.52
CA LEU A 293 0.89 8.89 6.50
C LEU A 293 1.91 9.11 7.63
N ILE A 294 3.14 9.54 7.33
CA ILE A 294 4.15 9.86 8.36
C ILE A 294 3.61 10.94 9.30
N ILE A 295 3.10 12.05 8.75
CA ILE A 295 2.57 13.16 9.54
C ILE A 295 1.41 12.69 10.41
N VAL A 296 0.44 11.98 9.81
CA VAL A 296 -0.74 11.47 10.50
C VAL A 296 -0.33 10.57 11.66
N PHE A 297 0.57 9.61 11.46
CA PHE A 297 1.06 8.73 12.53
C PHE A 297 1.79 9.51 13.63
N GLY A 298 2.56 10.53 13.28
CA GLY A 298 3.15 11.45 14.25
C GLY A 298 2.11 12.15 15.11
N VAL A 299 1.02 12.65 14.51
CA VAL A 299 -0.07 13.30 15.25
C VAL A 299 -0.79 12.31 16.18
N TYR A 300 -1.04 11.07 15.74
CA TYR A 300 -1.57 10.02 16.62
C TYR A 300 -0.66 9.81 17.84
N GLY A 301 0.66 9.76 17.63
CA GLY A 301 1.64 9.67 18.71
C GLY A 301 1.59 10.84 19.69
N LEU A 302 1.42 12.07 19.20
CA LEU A 302 1.30 13.26 20.05
C LEU A 302 0.02 13.26 20.89
N VAL A 303 -1.12 12.87 20.31
CA VAL A 303 -2.39 12.75 21.06
C VAL A 303 -2.29 11.63 22.10
N TYR A 304 -1.66 10.52 21.75
CA TYR A 304 -1.37 9.42 22.67
C TYR A 304 -0.50 9.86 23.86
N LEU A 305 0.58 10.61 23.62
CA LEU A 305 1.40 11.18 24.70
C LEU A 305 0.61 12.16 25.56
N GLY A 306 -0.14 13.07 24.92
CA GLY A 306 -1.01 14.01 25.63
C GLY A 306 -2.03 13.29 26.52
N ARG A 307 -2.55 12.14 26.07
CA ARG A 307 -3.44 11.28 26.86
C ARG A 307 -2.72 10.63 28.05
N LEU A 308 -1.51 10.12 27.86
CA LEU A 308 -0.71 9.52 28.95
C LEU A 308 -0.33 10.52 30.03
N GLU A 309 -0.11 11.79 29.65
CA GLU A 309 0.17 12.87 30.60
C GLU A 309 -1.09 13.39 31.29
N GLY A 310 -2.28 13.06 30.78
CA GLY A 310 -3.57 13.57 31.26
C GLY A 310 -3.94 14.95 30.71
N ILE A 311 -3.16 15.47 29.74
CA ILE A 311 -3.45 16.72 29.03
C ILE A 311 -4.67 16.55 28.11
N VAL A 312 -4.75 15.41 27.42
CA VAL A 312 -5.87 15.06 26.55
C VAL A 312 -6.82 14.13 27.32
N PRO A 313 -8.08 14.52 27.57
CA PRO A 313 -9.04 13.63 28.21
C PRO A 313 -9.33 12.43 27.30
N TRP A 314 -9.62 11.27 27.89
CA TRP A 314 -9.96 10.04 27.16
C TRP A 314 -11.09 10.22 26.15
N ARG A 315 -12.05 11.10 26.43
CA ARG A 315 -13.15 11.44 25.53
C ARG A 315 -12.66 12.23 24.30
N GLY A 316 -11.73 13.15 24.51
CA GLY A 316 -11.09 13.92 23.44
C GLY A 316 -10.25 13.03 22.55
N GLU A 317 -9.48 12.12 23.14
CA GLU A 317 -8.73 11.08 22.41
C GLU A 317 -9.65 10.22 21.55
N ARG A 318 -10.76 9.70 22.12
CA ARG A 318 -11.73 8.89 21.37
C ARG A 318 -12.31 9.66 20.17
N LEU A 319 -12.77 10.89 20.39
CA LEU A 319 -13.34 11.72 19.32
C LEU A 319 -12.31 12.00 18.22
N PHE A 320 -11.07 12.32 18.63
CA PHE A 320 -9.96 12.53 17.71
C PHE A 320 -9.69 11.27 16.87
N PHE A 321 -9.52 10.10 17.48
CA PHE A 321 -9.28 8.85 16.75
C PHE A 321 -10.42 8.50 15.81
N LEU A 322 -11.68 8.62 16.25
CA LEU A 322 -12.84 8.33 15.42
C LEU A 322 -12.91 9.24 14.18
N THR A 323 -12.67 10.53 14.37
CA THR A 323 -12.70 11.53 13.29
C THR A 323 -11.53 11.32 12.33
N MET A 324 -10.32 11.21 12.88
CA MET A 324 -9.10 11.04 12.07
C MET A 324 -9.06 9.71 11.35
N ASN A 325 -9.54 8.61 11.95
CA ASN A 325 -9.62 7.32 11.27
C ASN A 325 -10.46 7.42 10.01
N PHE A 326 -11.65 8.02 10.11
CA PHE A 326 -12.52 8.22 8.97
C PHE A 326 -11.90 9.17 7.93
N THR A 327 -11.53 10.39 8.35
CA THR A 327 -11.06 11.43 7.42
C THR A 327 -9.77 11.02 6.71
N THR A 328 -8.78 10.48 7.42
CA THR A 328 -7.48 10.14 6.81
C THR A 328 -7.61 9.01 5.79
N LYS A 329 -8.42 7.98 6.07
CA LYS A 329 -8.64 6.85 5.14
C LYS A 329 -9.49 7.26 3.96
N LEU A 330 -10.47 8.16 4.15
CA LEU A 330 -11.22 8.76 3.06
C LEU A 330 -10.31 9.61 2.15
N CYS A 331 -9.47 10.49 2.72
CA CYS A 331 -8.50 11.30 1.98
C CYS A 331 -7.49 10.42 1.22
N ALA A 332 -6.95 9.38 1.87
CA ALA A 332 -6.06 8.41 1.22
C ALA A 332 -6.74 7.71 0.04
N SER A 333 -8.01 7.30 0.19
CA SER A 333 -8.80 6.70 -0.88
C SER A 333 -9.01 7.66 -2.05
N MET A 334 -9.34 8.92 -1.79
CA MET A 334 -9.49 9.94 -2.83
C MET A 334 -8.17 10.19 -3.57
N ALA A 335 -7.04 10.27 -2.85
CA ALA A 335 -5.73 10.42 -3.46
C ALA A 335 -5.38 9.22 -4.36
N LEU A 336 -5.64 8.00 -3.90
CA LEU A 336 -5.41 6.78 -4.68
C LEU A 336 -6.34 6.66 -5.89
N ALA A 337 -7.60 7.06 -5.77
CA ALA A 337 -8.51 7.14 -6.91
C ALA A 337 -7.99 8.13 -7.97
N GLY A 338 -7.46 9.29 -7.54
CA GLY A 338 -6.81 10.26 -8.42
C GLY A 338 -5.58 9.69 -9.13
N ILE A 339 -4.67 9.04 -8.40
CA ILE A 339 -3.47 8.40 -8.97
C ILE A 339 -3.87 7.35 -10.01
N ARG A 340 -4.82 6.47 -9.69
CA ARG A 340 -5.29 5.44 -10.64
C ARG A 340 -5.95 6.03 -11.88
N SER A 341 -6.75 7.09 -11.71
CA SER A 341 -7.36 7.77 -12.84
C SER A 341 -6.30 8.34 -13.79
N SER A 342 -5.22 8.92 -13.25
CA SER A 342 -4.11 9.41 -14.08
C SER A 342 -3.37 8.29 -14.81
N GLU A 343 -3.06 7.17 -14.13
CA GLU A 343 -2.42 6.01 -14.76
C GLU A 343 -3.26 5.42 -15.89
N PHE A 344 -4.57 5.30 -15.66
CA PHE A 344 -5.47 4.76 -16.67
C PHE A 344 -5.56 5.68 -17.90
N GLN A 345 -5.55 7.00 -17.70
CA GLN A 345 -5.50 7.97 -18.80
C GLN A 345 -4.21 7.85 -19.61
N GLU A 346 -3.06 7.70 -18.96
CA GLU A 346 -1.77 7.51 -19.64
C GLU A 346 -1.77 6.23 -20.49
N VAL A 347 -2.27 5.12 -19.94
CA VAL A 347 -2.39 3.84 -20.67
C VAL A 347 -3.33 3.97 -21.86
N LEU A 348 -4.48 4.63 -21.69
CA LEU A 348 -5.45 4.82 -22.77
C LEU A 348 -4.88 5.70 -23.90
N LEU A 349 -4.18 6.78 -23.55
CA LEU A 349 -3.52 7.65 -24.52
C LEU A 349 -2.41 6.91 -25.27
N ALA A 350 -1.63 6.06 -24.59
CA ALA A 350 -0.62 5.23 -25.22
C ALA A 350 -1.24 4.20 -26.19
N MET A 351 -2.35 3.56 -25.80
CA MET A 351 -3.10 2.66 -26.69
C MET A 351 -3.65 3.39 -27.92
N LEU A 352 -4.25 4.57 -27.72
CA LEU A 352 -4.75 5.39 -28.83
C LEU A 352 -3.62 5.81 -29.78
N ALA A 353 -2.48 6.25 -29.28
CA ALA A 353 -1.31 6.58 -30.10
C ALA A 353 -0.78 5.36 -30.89
N ASN A 354 -0.74 4.19 -30.26
CA ASN A 354 -0.31 2.94 -30.91
C ASN A 354 -1.30 2.47 -31.98
N THR A 355 -2.61 2.62 -31.75
CA THR A 355 -3.62 2.29 -32.77
C THR A 355 -3.59 3.27 -33.94
N GLN A 356 -3.40 4.57 -33.69
CA GLN A 356 -3.27 5.57 -34.75
C GLN A 356 -2.01 5.33 -35.60
N THR A 357 -0.88 5.00 -34.99
CA THR A 357 0.35 4.67 -35.73
C THR A 357 0.23 3.37 -36.51
N SER A 358 -0.45 2.35 -35.96
CA SER A 358 -0.74 1.11 -36.68
C SER A 358 -1.67 1.34 -37.88
N PHE A 359 -2.70 2.16 -37.71
CA PHE A 359 -3.60 2.54 -38.80
C PHE A 359 -2.88 3.35 -39.89
N LYS A 360 -2.01 4.29 -39.49
CA LYS A 360 -1.18 5.06 -40.44
C LYS A 360 -0.20 4.18 -41.19
N ARG A 361 0.39 3.15 -40.55
CA ARG A 361 1.23 2.15 -41.23
C ARG A 361 0.44 1.28 -42.20
N ALA A 362 -0.78 0.87 -41.83
CA ALA A 362 -1.64 0.08 -42.71
C ALA A 362 -2.04 0.86 -43.96
N LEU A 363 -2.41 2.15 -43.82
CA LEU A 363 -2.71 3.03 -44.96
C LEU A 363 -1.50 3.22 -45.89
N ASN A 364 -0.30 3.41 -45.34
CA ASN A 364 0.90 3.55 -46.17
C ASN A 364 1.30 2.26 -46.92
N TYR A 365 0.81 1.09 -46.50
CA TYR A 365 1.12 -0.20 -47.15
C TYR A 365 0.15 -0.54 -48.30
N GLU A 366 -1.05 0.04 -48.34
CA GLU A 366 -2.02 -0.20 -49.42
C GLU A 366 -1.86 0.79 -50.60
N ASP A 367 -1.10 1.88 -50.45
CA ASP A 367 -0.90 2.90 -51.49
C ASP A 367 0.36 2.71 -52.36
N VAL A 368 1.05 1.56 -52.27
CA VAL A 368 2.22 1.23 -53.11
C VAL A 368 2.17 -0.28 -53.46
N PRO A 369 1.96 -0.77 -54.70
CA PRO A 369 1.87 -0.14 -56.03
C PRO A 369 0.69 -0.69 -56.90
N LEU A 370 -0.41 0.04 -57.03
CA LEU A 370 -1.39 -0.18 -58.13
C LEU A 370 -1.50 1.04 -59.08
N LEU A 371 -0.50 1.93 -59.01
CA LEU A 371 -0.32 3.10 -59.89
C LEU A 371 0.98 3.02 -60.73
N ARG A 372 1.52 1.81 -60.93
CA ARG A 372 2.48 1.50 -61.99
C ARG A 372 1.83 0.51 -62.94
N ASP A 373 0.93 1.01 -63.78
CA ASP A 373 0.68 0.51 -65.14
C ASP A 373 0.13 1.66 -66.00
#